data_AF-A0A7I4CHM1-F1
#
_entry.id   AF-A0A7I4CHM1-F1
#
_cell.length_a   1.000
_cell.length_b   1.000
_cell.length_c   1.000
_cell.angle_alpha   90.00
_cell.angle_beta   90.00
_cell.angle_gamma   90.00
#
_symmetry.space_group_name_H-M   'P 1'
#
loop_
_entity.id
_entity.type
_entity.pdbx_description
1 polymer ?
#
loop_
_entity_poly.entity_id
_entity_poly.type
_entity_poly.pdbx_seq_one_letter_code
_entity_poly.pdbx_strand_id
1 'polypeptide(L)'
;MVWFSHYLSRRITVDSIHRIAPSGVADDLEQSQNLAVPEDLADPLLRKWVKSRENPILRHPVGIDKEDFRDPTTAWQVNDGTWRILVGAKMGRDGMALLYKSEDLRHWELDENVLHTVPGSGMWECLDFFPIAPFGREGLDTSVNGPHVKHVLKASMYDDQHDHYAVGTYNLSTESFTPINHALDIQHGLHYDYGKFYASKSFYDPVKKRRIVWGWSNESDSAAQDIARGWASLQAIPRVLWLDTALGDSLIQAPIEEVDDLRVGKVSKTDVDLEAGSVIKIEGSSGGQLDIEVIFEYPNVSNVIVQDYGFLNGPFDCGNGGSAQRGVYGPFGLLVLTDDAYQEQTAVFFYIAQDANQRWVTHFCSDQSRSSLLHDIDTTAFWSDVRVLPTENFLSLRVLVDHSIVESFVQGGRMAITSRVYPKEAVDEKAHVFLFNNSTTQITVRSINVWQMRSITVLPLA
;
A
#
# COMPACT_ATOMS: atom_id res chain seq x y z
N MET A 1 6.08 6.49 -14.07
CA MET A 1 5.71 7.55 -13.10
C MET A 1 7.03 8.13 -12.59
N VAL A 2 7.28 9.44 -12.79
CA VAL A 2 8.55 10.07 -12.35
C VAL A 2 8.43 10.39 -10.87
N TRP A 3 9.17 9.67 -10.03
CA TRP A 3 9.25 9.94 -8.61
C TRP A 3 10.43 10.84 -8.31
N PHE A 4 10.18 12.06 -7.85
CA PHE A 4 11.25 12.95 -7.40
C PHE A 4 11.75 12.51 -6.02
N SER A 5 12.88 11.80 -5.99
CA SER A 5 13.63 11.64 -4.75
C SER A 5 14.06 13.02 -4.23
N HIS A 6 13.67 13.36 -3.00
CA HIS A 6 13.97 14.65 -2.37
C HIS A 6 15.10 14.50 -1.34
N TYR A 7 16.21 15.21 -1.59
CA TYR A 7 17.30 15.35 -0.63
C TYR A 7 17.01 16.57 0.24
N LEU A 8 16.59 16.37 1.49
CA LEU A 8 16.13 17.47 2.36
C LEU A 8 17.19 18.56 2.61
N SER A 9 18.49 18.25 2.50
CA SER A 9 19.57 19.23 2.70
C SER A 9 20.10 19.89 1.41
N ARG A 10 19.87 19.30 0.23
CA ARG A 10 20.42 19.81 -1.06
C ARG A 10 19.43 19.95 -2.21
N ARG A 11 18.16 19.50 -2.04
CA ARG A 11 17.08 19.52 -3.05
C ARG A 11 17.54 19.04 -4.43
N ILE A 12 18.18 17.89 -4.47
CA ILE A 12 18.64 17.22 -5.70
C ILE A 12 17.61 16.14 -6.07
N THR A 13 17.50 15.75 -7.33
CA THR A 13 16.76 14.54 -7.73
C THR A 13 17.58 13.74 -8.74
N VAL A 14 17.61 12.42 -8.55
CA VAL A 14 18.11 11.46 -9.55
C VAL A 14 16.91 10.67 -10.06
N ASP A 15 16.79 10.51 -11.38
CA ASP A 15 15.65 9.84 -12.02
C ASP A 15 16.07 9.05 -13.25
N SER A 16 15.28 8.02 -13.58
CA SER A 16 15.49 7.18 -14.76
C SER A 16 14.96 7.86 -16.03
N ILE A 17 15.73 7.82 -17.10
CA ILE A 17 15.25 8.20 -18.44
C ILE A 17 15.44 7.02 -19.38
N HIS A 18 14.35 6.59 -20.01
CA HIS A 18 14.37 5.76 -21.21
C HIS A 18 14.76 6.61 -22.41
N ARG A 19 15.90 6.33 -23.03
CA ARG A 19 16.26 6.94 -24.31
C ARG A 19 15.98 5.95 -25.43
N ILE A 20 15.34 6.44 -26.49
CA ILE A 20 15.38 5.82 -27.82
C ILE A 20 16.70 6.27 -28.46
N ALA A 21 17.52 5.33 -28.92
CA ALA A 21 18.77 5.67 -29.62
C ALA A 21 18.51 6.60 -30.84
N PRO A 22 19.51 7.39 -31.28
CA PRO A 22 19.37 8.32 -32.40
C PRO A 22 18.92 7.68 -33.73
N SER A 23 18.98 6.35 -33.83
CA SER A 23 18.53 5.57 -34.98
C SER A 23 17.01 5.54 -35.16
N GLY A 24 16.23 5.97 -34.15
CA GLY A 24 14.77 6.06 -34.25
C GLY A 24 14.07 4.69 -34.37
N VAL A 25 14.78 3.60 -34.07
CA VAL A 25 14.22 2.25 -34.03
C VAL A 25 13.73 1.99 -32.60
N ALA A 26 12.50 1.51 -32.45
CA ALA A 26 11.86 1.26 -31.15
C ALA A 26 12.58 0.22 -30.28
N ASP A 27 13.52 -0.56 -30.85
CA ASP A 27 14.21 -1.70 -30.22
C ASP A 27 15.52 -1.33 -29.48
N ASP A 28 15.80 -0.05 -29.27
CA ASP A 28 17.01 0.39 -28.55
C ASP A 28 16.68 1.31 -27.37
N LEU A 29 15.86 0.78 -26.45
CA LEU A 29 15.56 1.39 -25.15
C LEU A 29 16.71 1.09 -24.19
N GLU A 30 17.39 2.12 -23.71
CA GLU A 30 18.37 2.04 -22.63
C GLU A 30 17.86 2.84 -21.42
N GLN A 31 17.94 2.25 -20.23
CA GLN A 31 17.66 2.92 -18.97
C GLN A 31 18.94 3.48 -18.36
N SER A 32 18.88 4.75 -17.96
CA SER A 32 20.01 5.49 -17.39
C SER A 32 19.53 6.43 -16.28
N GLN A 33 20.38 6.69 -15.29
CA GLN A 33 20.03 7.60 -14.18
C GLN A 33 20.60 8.99 -14.43
N ASN A 34 19.77 10.01 -14.23
CA ASN A 34 20.05 11.38 -14.60
C ASN A 34 19.80 12.30 -13.40
N LEU A 35 20.64 13.32 -13.26
CA LEU A 35 20.59 14.33 -12.21
C LEU A 35 19.82 15.58 -12.68
N ALA A 36 18.93 16.06 -11.84
CA ALA A 36 18.29 17.37 -11.97
C ALA A 36 18.30 18.12 -10.62
N VAL A 37 18.36 19.44 -10.69
CA VAL A 37 18.30 20.33 -9.51
C VAL A 37 17.36 21.51 -9.79
N PRO A 38 16.70 22.08 -8.77
CA PRO A 38 15.95 23.32 -8.92
C PRO A 38 16.83 24.43 -9.47
N GLU A 39 16.29 25.22 -10.40
CA GLU A 39 16.97 26.41 -10.93
C GLU A 39 17.10 27.49 -9.84
N ASP A 40 16.08 27.60 -8.98
CA ASP A 40 16.00 28.59 -7.91
C ASP A 40 15.57 27.93 -6.59
N LEU A 41 16.48 27.89 -5.61
CA LEU A 41 16.19 27.36 -4.27
C LEU A 41 15.39 28.34 -3.40
N ALA A 42 15.33 29.62 -3.77
CA ALA A 42 14.51 30.61 -3.10
C ALA A 42 13.03 30.50 -3.52
N ASP A 43 12.73 29.88 -4.67
CA ASP A 43 11.36 29.57 -5.07
C ASP A 43 10.78 28.45 -4.17
N PRO A 44 9.82 28.75 -3.28
CA PRO A 44 9.26 27.74 -2.38
C PRO A 44 8.47 26.66 -3.14
N LEU A 45 8.08 26.93 -4.38
CA LEU A 45 7.33 26.00 -5.23
C LEU A 45 8.23 25.14 -6.13
N LEU A 46 9.53 25.43 -6.20
CA LEU A 46 10.51 24.73 -7.05
C LEU A 46 10.01 24.50 -8.49
N ARG A 47 9.48 25.54 -9.14
CA ARG A 47 8.78 25.41 -10.43
C ARG A 47 9.67 25.03 -11.60
N LYS A 48 10.96 25.40 -11.53
CA LYS A 48 11.92 25.21 -12.62
C LYS A 48 13.07 24.33 -12.19
N TRP A 49 13.44 23.41 -13.07
CA TRP A 49 14.49 22.41 -12.84
C TRP A 49 15.48 22.41 -14.01
N VAL A 50 16.76 22.25 -13.69
CA VAL A 50 17.86 22.16 -14.65
C VAL A 50 18.45 20.76 -14.60
N LYS A 51 18.55 20.11 -15.76
CA LYS A 51 19.23 18.82 -15.91
C LYS A 51 20.75 19.03 -15.95
N SER A 52 21.51 18.17 -15.26
CA SER A 52 22.97 18.21 -15.29
C SER A 52 23.50 18.02 -16.72
N ARG A 53 24.62 18.68 -17.04
CA ARG A 53 25.36 18.48 -18.30
C ARG A 53 26.14 17.17 -18.32
N GLU A 54 26.36 16.57 -17.15
CA GLU A 54 27.06 15.29 -16.96
C GLU A 54 26.14 14.08 -17.18
N ASN A 55 24.86 14.31 -17.52
CA ASN A 55 23.88 13.24 -17.69
C ASN A 55 24.17 12.32 -18.89
N PRO A 56 23.97 10.99 -18.76
CA PRO A 56 23.54 10.30 -17.54
C PRO A 56 24.68 10.13 -16.52
N ILE A 57 24.36 10.23 -15.23
CA ILE A 57 25.30 10.03 -14.13
C ILE A 57 25.49 8.55 -13.77
N LEU A 58 24.58 7.68 -14.21
CA LEU A 58 24.71 6.23 -14.11
C LEU A 58 24.15 5.55 -15.36
N ARG A 59 24.81 4.47 -15.78
CA ARG A 59 24.37 3.53 -16.82
C ARG A 59 24.31 2.13 -16.25
N HIS A 60 23.59 1.25 -16.93
CA HIS A 60 23.52 -0.15 -16.50
C HIS A 60 24.95 -0.74 -16.42
N PRO A 61 25.27 -1.49 -15.35
CA PRO A 61 26.58 -2.14 -15.24
C PRO A 61 26.67 -3.37 -16.16
N VAL A 62 27.89 -3.89 -16.31
CA VAL A 62 28.13 -5.13 -17.06
C VAL A 62 27.38 -6.29 -16.39
N GLY A 63 26.66 -7.08 -17.18
CA GLY A 63 25.88 -8.23 -16.70
C GLY A 63 24.42 -7.91 -16.35
N ILE A 64 24.05 -6.63 -16.30
CA ILE A 64 22.65 -6.19 -16.17
C ILE A 64 22.15 -5.74 -17.54
N ASP A 65 20.93 -6.16 -17.89
CA ASP A 65 20.30 -5.76 -19.14
C ASP A 65 20.00 -4.26 -19.14
N LYS A 66 20.13 -3.62 -20.31
CA LYS A 66 19.88 -2.19 -20.49
C LYS A 66 18.43 -1.79 -20.17
N GLU A 67 17.51 -2.76 -20.20
CA GLU A 67 16.10 -2.59 -19.85
C GLU A 67 15.77 -2.98 -18.41
N ASP A 68 16.74 -3.38 -17.59
CA ASP A 68 16.55 -3.85 -16.20
C ASP A 68 17.39 -3.05 -15.20
N PHE A 69 17.41 -1.72 -15.35
CA PHE A 69 18.20 -0.82 -14.50
C PHE A 69 17.50 0.54 -14.28
N ARG A 70 16.69 0.65 -13.22
CA ARG A 70 15.83 1.83 -13.00
C ARG A 70 15.48 2.13 -11.55
N ASP A 71 14.84 3.28 -11.37
CA ASP A 71 14.17 3.75 -10.17
C ASP A 71 15.12 3.94 -8.96
N PRO A 72 16.03 4.94 -9.03
CA PRO A 72 16.94 5.22 -7.95
C PRO A 72 16.19 5.62 -6.67
N THR A 73 16.68 5.16 -5.52
CA THR A 73 16.10 5.52 -4.22
C THR A 73 16.41 6.96 -3.82
N THR A 74 15.79 7.39 -2.72
CA THR A 74 16.38 8.48 -1.93
C THR A 74 17.70 8.06 -1.35
N ALA A 75 18.68 8.96 -1.44
CA ALA A 75 19.99 8.70 -0.91
C ALA A 75 20.02 8.84 0.61
N TRP A 76 20.97 8.16 1.21
CA TRP A 76 21.33 8.35 2.62
C TRP A 76 22.83 8.60 2.73
N GLN A 77 23.21 9.45 3.67
CA GLN A 77 24.60 9.70 4.01
C GLN A 77 24.97 8.90 5.25
N VAL A 78 26.18 8.36 5.31
CA VAL A 78 26.68 7.72 6.54
C VAL A 78 27.73 8.60 7.21
N ASN A 79 28.22 8.18 8.38
CA ASN A 79 29.10 8.98 9.24
C ASN A 79 30.41 9.47 8.60
N ASP A 80 30.91 8.80 7.56
CA ASP A 80 32.12 9.22 6.83
C ASP A 80 31.85 10.32 5.79
N GLY A 81 30.59 10.74 5.61
CA GLY A 81 30.18 11.76 4.66
C GLY A 81 29.89 11.24 3.25
N THR A 82 30.06 9.93 2.99
CA THR A 82 29.74 9.35 1.69
C THR A 82 28.25 9.01 1.59
N TRP A 83 27.67 9.21 0.40
CA TRP A 83 26.29 8.95 0.06
C TRP A 83 26.11 7.57 -0.52
N ARG A 84 24.93 6.98 -0.32
CA ARG A 84 24.48 5.76 -0.98
C ARG A 84 23.16 6.00 -1.69
N ILE A 85 22.95 5.29 -2.79
CA ILE A 85 21.63 5.05 -3.40
C ILE A 85 21.49 3.58 -3.77
N LEU A 86 20.26 3.12 -3.90
CA LEU A 86 19.98 1.85 -4.59
C LEU A 86 19.39 2.13 -5.97
N VAL A 87 19.65 1.23 -6.90
CA VAL A 87 18.95 1.16 -8.19
C VAL A 87 18.40 -0.26 -8.36
N GLY A 88 17.13 -0.36 -8.74
CA GLY A 88 16.46 -1.62 -8.99
C GLY A 88 17.00 -2.28 -10.25
N ALA A 89 17.28 -3.58 -10.16
CA ALA A 89 17.75 -4.38 -11.28
C ALA A 89 17.38 -5.86 -11.13
N LYS A 90 17.68 -6.63 -12.17
CA LYS A 90 17.78 -8.09 -12.08
C LYS A 90 18.95 -8.62 -12.91
N MET A 91 19.46 -9.79 -12.52
CA MET A 91 20.38 -10.59 -13.31
C MET A 91 19.73 -11.95 -13.58
N GLY A 92 19.41 -12.24 -14.84
CA GLY A 92 18.57 -13.38 -15.17
C GLY A 92 17.18 -13.24 -14.56
N ARG A 93 16.88 -14.03 -13.52
CA ARG A 93 15.61 -13.98 -12.76
C ARG A 93 15.79 -13.45 -11.34
N ASP A 94 17.00 -13.13 -10.93
CA ASP A 94 17.30 -12.75 -9.56
C ASP A 94 17.20 -11.23 -9.44
N GLY A 95 16.14 -10.77 -8.76
CA GLY A 95 15.95 -9.36 -8.45
C GLY A 95 16.91 -8.87 -7.38
N MET A 96 17.37 -7.64 -7.53
CA MET A 96 18.43 -7.09 -6.69
C MET A 96 18.34 -5.58 -6.50
N ALA A 97 18.91 -5.14 -5.39
CA ALA A 97 19.16 -3.75 -5.07
C ALA A 97 20.64 -3.42 -5.27
N LEU A 98 20.99 -2.86 -6.44
CA LEU A 98 22.36 -2.43 -6.74
C LEU A 98 22.72 -1.23 -5.88
N LEU A 99 23.82 -1.30 -5.13
CA LEU A 99 24.28 -0.22 -4.27
C LEU A 99 25.32 0.64 -4.98
N TYR A 100 25.12 1.97 -4.95
CA TYR A 100 26.11 2.92 -5.45
C TYR A 100 26.54 3.88 -4.35
N LYS A 101 27.80 4.30 -4.39
CA LYS A 101 28.43 5.24 -3.45
C LYS A 101 28.87 6.53 -4.15
N SER A 102 28.79 7.67 -3.46
CA SER A 102 29.24 8.95 -4.00
C SER A 102 29.69 9.92 -2.90
N GLU A 103 30.74 10.71 -3.14
CA GLU A 103 31.13 11.81 -2.25
C GLU A 103 30.38 13.12 -2.55
N ASP A 104 29.91 13.29 -3.80
CA ASP A 104 29.45 14.59 -4.33
C ASP A 104 28.04 14.57 -4.94
N LEU A 105 27.37 13.42 -4.93
CA LEU A 105 26.06 13.13 -5.53
C LEU A 105 26.04 13.19 -7.07
N ARG A 106 27.20 13.27 -7.71
CA ARG A 106 27.36 13.38 -9.17
C ARG A 106 28.09 12.17 -9.73
N HIS A 107 29.20 11.81 -9.11
CA HIS A 107 30.02 10.67 -9.49
C HIS A 107 29.69 9.50 -8.58
N TRP A 108 29.20 8.42 -9.18
CA TRP A 108 28.71 7.26 -8.46
C TRP A 108 29.51 6.02 -8.84
N GLU A 109 29.98 5.30 -7.83
CA GLU A 109 30.71 4.04 -7.98
C GLU A 109 29.82 2.89 -7.53
N LEU A 110 29.73 1.84 -8.35
CA LEU A 110 29.01 0.61 -8.00
C LEU A 110 29.78 -0.12 -6.90
N ASP A 111 29.10 -0.51 -5.81
CA ASP A 111 29.70 -1.36 -4.79
C ASP A 111 29.86 -2.80 -5.32
N GLU A 112 30.91 -3.49 -4.86
CA GLU A 112 31.12 -4.90 -5.24
C GLU A 112 29.99 -5.81 -4.74
N ASN A 113 29.32 -5.41 -3.64
CA ASN A 113 28.16 -6.11 -3.10
C ASN A 113 26.85 -5.40 -3.51
N VAL A 114 25.82 -6.20 -3.76
CA VAL A 114 24.45 -5.70 -3.77
C VAL A 114 23.96 -5.58 -2.33
N LEU A 115 23.08 -4.61 -2.06
CA LEU A 115 22.52 -4.47 -0.70
C LEU A 115 21.72 -5.71 -0.31
N HIS A 116 20.92 -6.22 -1.25
CA HIS A 116 20.11 -7.42 -1.10
C HIS A 116 19.72 -8.01 -2.46
N THR A 117 19.45 -9.30 -2.49
CA THR A 117 18.95 -10.02 -3.67
C THR A 117 18.06 -11.19 -3.26
N VAL A 118 16.99 -11.45 -4.02
CA VAL A 118 16.15 -12.64 -3.84
C VAL A 118 16.10 -13.45 -5.13
N PRO A 119 16.58 -14.70 -5.14
CA PRO A 119 16.59 -15.52 -6.34
C PRO A 119 15.20 -15.78 -6.93
N GLY A 120 15.08 -15.73 -8.25
CA GLY A 120 13.82 -16.00 -8.96
C GLY A 120 12.75 -14.90 -8.86
N SER A 121 13.01 -13.83 -8.10
CA SER A 121 12.03 -12.78 -7.80
C SER A 121 11.64 -11.88 -8.97
N GLY A 122 12.41 -11.88 -10.05
CA GLY A 122 12.14 -11.06 -11.22
C GLY A 122 12.67 -9.63 -11.04
N MET A 123 12.13 -8.68 -11.81
CA MET A 123 12.64 -7.30 -11.80
C MET A 123 12.14 -6.55 -10.56
N TRP A 124 13.08 -5.91 -9.84
CA TRP A 124 12.76 -5.01 -8.73
C TRP A 124 12.67 -3.57 -9.26
N GLU A 125 11.49 -2.97 -9.14
CA GLU A 125 11.20 -1.58 -9.48
C GLU A 125 11.03 -0.74 -8.21
N CYS A 126 11.09 0.57 -8.37
CA CYS A 126 10.71 1.56 -7.36
C CYS A 126 11.16 1.22 -5.94
N LEU A 127 12.46 0.89 -5.78
CA LEU A 127 13.04 0.58 -4.49
C LEU A 127 12.81 1.73 -3.50
N ASP A 128 12.73 1.37 -2.23
CA ASP A 128 12.80 2.31 -1.13
C ASP A 128 13.58 1.67 0.03
N PHE A 129 14.44 2.46 0.67
CA PHE A 129 15.27 2.00 1.77
C PHE A 129 15.40 3.10 2.82
N PHE A 130 14.94 2.80 4.02
CA PHE A 130 14.87 3.80 5.08
C PHE A 130 14.92 3.22 6.49
N PRO A 131 15.39 4.01 7.48
CA PRO A 131 15.34 3.64 8.87
C PRO A 131 13.95 3.85 9.48
N ILE A 132 13.62 3.03 10.46
CA ILE A 132 12.39 3.11 11.25
C ILE A 132 12.72 3.15 12.74
N ALA A 133 12.01 3.99 13.49
CA ALA A 133 12.20 4.11 14.93
C ALA A 133 11.79 2.80 15.64
N PRO A 134 12.53 2.37 16.68
CA PRO A 134 12.22 1.14 17.41
C PRO A 134 10.93 1.22 18.23
N PHE A 135 10.45 2.44 18.53
CA PHE A 135 9.25 2.69 19.32
C PHE A 135 8.55 3.96 18.83
N GLY A 136 7.25 4.04 19.10
CA GLY A 136 6.44 5.21 18.77
C GLY A 136 6.08 5.31 17.29
N ARG A 137 5.56 6.47 16.90
CA ARG A 137 5.07 6.78 15.55
C ARG A 137 5.97 7.76 14.78
N GLU A 138 7.12 8.10 15.36
CA GLU A 138 8.04 9.05 14.74
C GLU A 138 8.77 8.40 13.56
N GLY A 139 8.85 9.14 12.46
CA GLY A 139 9.72 8.82 11.34
C GLY A 139 11.15 9.25 11.61
N LEU A 140 12.08 8.64 10.89
CA LEU A 140 13.49 8.98 10.92
C LEU A 140 13.93 9.54 9.57
N ASP A 141 14.84 10.52 9.61
CA ASP A 141 15.60 10.93 8.42
C ASP A 141 16.32 9.73 7.82
N THR A 142 16.38 9.66 6.49
CA THR A 142 16.90 8.49 5.76
C THR A 142 18.35 8.15 6.13
N SER A 143 19.13 9.11 6.65
CA SER A 143 20.53 8.93 7.06
C SER A 143 20.69 8.40 8.49
N VAL A 144 19.62 8.24 9.26
CA VAL A 144 19.71 7.74 10.64
C VAL A 144 20.09 6.26 10.64
N ASN A 145 21.17 5.91 11.34
CA ASN A 145 21.55 4.52 11.59
C ASN A 145 22.07 4.37 13.03
N GLY A 146 21.94 3.18 13.61
CA GLY A 146 22.37 2.91 14.98
C GLY A 146 21.93 1.53 15.50
N PRO A 147 22.41 1.12 16.69
CA PRO A 147 22.22 -0.24 17.22
C PRO A 147 20.75 -0.61 17.50
N HIS A 148 19.85 0.36 17.61
CA HIS A 148 18.42 0.14 17.83
C HIS A 148 17.56 0.57 16.65
N VAL A 149 18.18 0.95 15.52
CA VAL A 149 17.48 1.39 14.32
C VAL A 149 17.30 0.18 13.41
N LYS A 150 16.04 -0.13 13.09
CA LYS A 150 15.71 -1.10 12.04
C LYS A 150 15.63 -0.37 10.72
N HIS A 151 15.79 -1.11 9.63
CA HIS A 151 15.62 -0.59 8.28
C HIS A 151 14.49 -1.34 7.59
N VAL A 152 13.84 -0.64 6.66
CA VAL A 152 12.85 -1.24 5.76
C VAL A 152 13.48 -1.22 4.38
N LEU A 153 13.55 -2.38 3.74
CA LEU A 153 13.77 -2.50 2.31
C LEU A 153 12.42 -2.77 1.67
N LYS A 154 12.10 -2.04 0.60
CA LYS A 154 10.89 -2.24 -0.20
C LYS A 154 11.24 -2.31 -1.67
N ALA A 155 10.56 -3.19 -2.41
CA ALA A 155 10.60 -3.28 -3.86
C ALA A 155 9.18 -3.37 -4.44
N SER A 156 8.95 -2.70 -5.57
CA SER A 156 7.81 -2.97 -6.44
C SER A 156 8.18 -4.14 -7.35
N MET A 157 7.46 -5.25 -7.26
CA MET A 157 7.79 -6.46 -7.98
C MET A 157 7.12 -6.42 -9.35
N TYR A 158 7.90 -6.41 -10.43
CA TYR A 158 7.34 -6.27 -11.79
C TYR A 158 6.45 -7.46 -12.18
N ASP A 159 6.78 -8.66 -11.71
CA ASP A 159 6.12 -9.88 -12.16
C ASP A 159 4.74 -10.09 -11.53
N ASP A 160 4.54 -9.71 -10.27
CA ASP A 160 3.26 -9.86 -9.57
C ASP A 160 2.49 -8.55 -9.40
N GLN A 161 3.09 -7.40 -9.76
CA GLN A 161 2.50 -6.07 -9.66
C GLN A 161 2.11 -5.66 -8.22
N HIS A 162 2.86 -6.13 -7.21
CA HIS A 162 2.70 -5.73 -5.80
C HIS A 162 3.95 -5.08 -5.21
N ASP A 163 3.73 -4.27 -4.18
CA ASP A 163 4.77 -3.64 -3.39
C ASP A 163 5.07 -4.43 -2.12
N HIS A 164 6.24 -5.09 -2.11
CA HIS A 164 6.72 -5.93 -1.02
C HIS A 164 7.72 -5.19 -0.15
N TYR A 165 7.68 -5.42 1.17
CA TYR A 165 8.69 -4.90 2.08
C TYR A 165 9.14 -5.96 3.10
N ALA A 166 10.36 -5.76 3.61
CA ALA A 166 10.92 -6.51 4.72
C ALA A 166 11.49 -5.54 5.76
N VAL A 167 11.30 -5.87 7.05
CA VAL A 167 11.96 -5.17 8.17
C VAL A 167 13.23 -5.92 8.54
N GLY A 168 14.34 -5.20 8.61
CA GLY A 168 15.66 -5.80 8.77
C GLY A 168 16.66 -4.89 9.49
N THR A 169 17.92 -5.31 9.45
CA THR A 169 19.08 -4.54 9.90
C THR A 169 19.98 -4.21 8.72
N TYR A 170 20.62 -3.04 8.79
CA TYR A 170 21.58 -2.58 7.79
C TYR A 170 22.97 -2.61 8.39
N ASN A 171 23.86 -3.41 7.81
CA ASN A 171 25.25 -3.50 8.23
C ASN A 171 26.13 -2.61 7.33
N LEU A 172 26.58 -1.48 7.87
CA LEU A 172 27.46 -0.54 7.17
C LEU A 172 28.82 -1.14 6.77
N SER A 173 29.34 -2.11 7.53
CA SER A 173 30.66 -2.70 7.26
C SER A 173 30.67 -3.65 6.07
N THR A 174 29.54 -4.31 5.82
CA THR A 174 29.35 -5.26 4.72
C THR A 174 28.43 -4.71 3.63
N GLU A 175 27.89 -3.51 3.83
CA GLU A 175 26.93 -2.86 2.94
C GLU A 175 25.75 -3.78 2.56
N SER A 176 25.22 -4.49 3.56
CA SER A 176 24.20 -5.52 3.37
C SER A 176 22.96 -5.30 4.25
N PHE A 177 21.80 -5.64 3.71
CA PHE A 177 20.55 -5.74 4.45
C PHE A 177 20.31 -7.18 4.91
N THR A 178 19.74 -7.37 6.09
CA THR A 178 19.32 -8.69 6.58
C THR A 178 17.93 -8.60 7.18
N PRO A 179 16.93 -9.31 6.63
CA PRO A 179 15.58 -9.30 7.20
C PRO A 179 15.60 -9.93 8.60
N ILE A 180 14.83 -9.36 9.53
CA ILE A 180 14.69 -9.91 10.89
C ILE A 180 13.94 -11.25 10.84
N ASN A 181 13.02 -11.41 9.89
CA ASN A 181 12.30 -12.63 9.65
C ASN A 181 12.51 -13.06 8.19
N HIS A 182 13.37 -14.06 7.96
CA HIS A 182 13.67 -14.55 6.62
C HIS A 182 12.46 -15.15 5.88
N ALA A 183 11.42 -15.59 6.60
CA ALA A 183 10.18 -16.04 5.98
C ALA A 183 9.33 -14.88 5.44
N LEU A 184 9.64 -13.64 5.84
CA LEU A 184 9.00 -12.41 5.40
C LEU A 184 9.96 -11.50 4.61
N ASP A 185 10.89 -12.09 3.86
CA ASP A 185 11.77 -11.35 2.96
C ASP A 185 10.98 -10.81 1.74
N ILE A 186 11.60 -9.93 0.94
CA ILE A 186 11.03 -9.43 -0.31
C ILE A 186 10.53 -10.59 -1.18
N GLN A 187 9.40 -10.41 -1.89
CA GLN A 187 8.63 -11.41 -2.65
C GLN A 187 7.80 -12.38 -1.81
N HIS A 188 8.26 -12.76 -0.61
CA HIS A 188 7.58 -13.75 0.24
C HIS A 188 6.89 -13.14 1.46
N GLY A 189 7.20 -11.87 1.74
CA GLY A 189 6.83 -11.18 2.96
C GLY A 189 5.56 -10.36 2.86
N LEU A 190 5.62 -9.18 3.47
CA LEU A 190 4.45 -8.35 3.68
C LEU A 190 4.31 -7.33 2.55
N HIS A 191 3.08 -7.02 2.20
CA HIS A 191 2.79 -5.96 1.25
C HIS A 191 2.49 -4.67 2.02
N TYR A 192 2.80 -3.51 1.43
CA TYR A 192 2.20 -2.28 1.93
C TYR A 192 0.68 -2.32 1.82
N ASP A 193 0.16 -2.91 0.75
CA ASP A 193 -1.27 -2.98 0.50
C ASP A 193 -1.54 -4.22 -0.35
N TYR A 194 -2.60 -4.94 -0.02
CA TYR A 194 -2.94 -6.22 -0.66
C TYR A 194 -3.90 -6.06 -1.86
N GLY A 195 -4.16 -4.82 -2.28
CA GLY A 195 -4.92 -4.50 -3.49
C GLY A 195 -4.11 -3.66 -4.49
N LYS A 196 -4.75 -2.68 -5.14
CA LYS A 196 -4.18 -1.85 -6.20
C LYS A 196 -3.35 -0.70 -5.64
N PHE A 197 -2.11 -1.00 -5.32
CA PHE A 197 -1.13 -0.05 -4.80
C PHE A 197 0.27 -0.46 -5.27
N TYR A 198 0.86 0.37 -6.12
CA TYR A 198 2.12 0.05 -6.78
C TYR A 198 3.05 1.26 -6.85
N ALA A 199 4.32 0.99 -7.17
CA ALA A 199 5.36 2.00 -7.36
C ALA A 199 5.48 2.96 -6.16
N SER A 200 5.20 2.49 -4.94
CA SER A 200 5.14 3.35 -3.76
C SER A 200 6.51 3.89 -3.38
N LYS A 201 6.52 5.09 -2.81
CA LYS A 201 7.73 5.74 -2.34
C LYS A 201 7.45 6.56 -1.10
N SER A 202 8.35 6.46 -0.13
CA SER A 202 8.26 7.23 1.10
C SER A 202 9.24 8.39 1.14
N PHE A 203 8.92 9.38 1.97
CA PHE A 203 9.84 10.44 2.36
C PHE A 203 9.68 10.75 3.85
N TYR A 204 10.72 11.35 4.43
CA TYR A 204 10.67 11.87 5.79
C TYR A 204 10.09 13.29 5.79
N ASP A 205 9.04 13.52 6.57
CA ASP A 205 8.50 14.84 6.88
C ASP A 205 9.19 15.37 8.15
N PRO A 206 10.10 16.34 8.04
CA PRO A 206 10.81 16.88 9.20
C PRO A 206 9.95 17.82 10.06
N VAL A 207 8.82 18.30 9.54
CA VAL A 207 7.93 19.23 10.27
C VAL A 207 7.15 18.49 11.33
N LYS A 208 6.51 17.38 10.95
CA LYS A 208 5.76 16.52 11.88
C LYS A 208 6.52 15.27 12.33
N LYS A 209 7.80 15.13 11.92
CA LYS A 209 8.70 14.02 12.27
C LYS A 209 8.08 12.66 12.00
N ARG A 210 7.62 12.44 10.77
CA ARG A 210 6.91 11.22 10.36
C ARG A 210 7.39 10.76 9.00
N ARG A 211 7.26 9.46 8.71
CA ARG A 211 7.53 8.93 7.38
C ARG A 211 6.22 8.79 6.63
N ILE A 212 6.11 9.43 5.48
CA ILE A 212 4.89 9.43 4.66
C ILE A 212 5.18 8.59 3.41
N VAL A 213 4.31 7.63 3.10
CA VAL A 213 4.34 6.86 1.86
C VAL A 213 3.21 7.30 0.93
N TRP A 214 3.53 7.39 -0.35
CA TRP A 214 2.59 7.54 -1.46
C TRP A 214 2.59 6.27 -2.29
N GLY A 215 1.45 5.92 -2.90
CA GLY A 215 1.34 4.79 -3.81
C GLY A 215 0.36 5.06 -4.94
N TRP A 216 0.73 4.58 -6.12
CA TRP A 216 -0.09 4.70 -7.33
C TRP A 216 -1.14 3.58 -7.37
N SER A 217 -2.38 3.96 -7.65
CA SER A 217 -3.46 3.02 -7.92
C SER A 217 -3.88 3.16 -9.37
N ASN A 218 -3.54 2.16 -10.18
CA ASN A 218 -4.00 2.09 -11.57
C ASN A 218 -5.50 1.79 -11.62
N GLU A 219 -6.07 1.82 -12.82
CA GLU A 219 -7.50 1.63 -13.02
C GLU A 219 -7.88 0.14 -13.02
N SER A 220 -9.13 -0.15 -12.70
CA SER A 220 -9.75 -1.47 -12.86
C SER A 220 -10.81 -1.49 -13.96
N ASP A 221 -10.92 -0.44 -14.77
CA ASP A 221 -11.70 -0.44 -16.00
C ASP A 221 -10.79 -0.54 -17.23
N SER A 222 -11.38 -0.49 -18.43
CA SER A 222 -10.63 -0.65 -19.67
C SER A 222 -9.94 0.64 -20.12
N ALA A 223 -8.85 0.52 -20.87
CA ALA A 223 -8.18 1.67 -21.50
C ALA A 223 -9.11 2.49 -22.43
N ALA A 224 -10.18 1.88 -22.97
CA ALA A 224 -11.19 2.61 -23.73
C ALA A 224 -12.00 3.55 -22.82
N GLN A 225 -12.31 3.13 -21.59
CA GLN A 225 -12.94 3.98 -20.57
C GLN A 225 -11.98 5.10 -20.15
N ASP A 226 -10.68 4.80 -19.98
CA ASP A 226 -9.65 5.81 -19.67
C ASP A 226 -9.66 6.95 -20.67
N ILE A 227 -9.64 6.60 -21.96
CA ILE A 227 -9.68 7.56 -23.06
C ILE A 227 -11.01 8.31 -23.08
N ALA A 228 -12.14 7.62 -22.87
CA ALA A 228 -13.47 8.24 -22.92
C ALA A 228 -13.69 9.25 -21.79
N ARG A 229 -13.22 8.96 -20.57
CA ARG A 229 -13.33 9.88 -19.41
C ARG A 229 -12.22 10.93 -19.38
N GLY A 230 -11.15 10.73 -20.14
CA GLY A 230 -10.08 11.71 -20.36
C GLY A 230 -8.98 11.74 -19.28
N TRP A 231 -8.95 10.74 -18.39
CA TRP A 231 -7.94 10.59 -17.35
C TRP A 231 -7.82 9.12 -16.94
N ALA A 232 -6.69 8.75 -16.32
CA ALA A 232 -6.47 7.43 -15.75
C ALA A 232 -5.55 7.52 -14.54
N SER A 233 -5.77 6.61 -13.60
CA SER A 233 -5.06 6.40 -12.34
C SER A 233 -5.32 7.44 -11.25
N LEU A 234 -5.07 7.02 -10.01
CA LEU A 234 -5.08 7.85 -8.82
C LEU A 234 -3.80 7.65 -8.00
N GLN A 235 -3.55 8.57 -7.08
CA GLN A 235 -2.71 8.29 -5.92
C GLN A 235 -3.62 7.86 -4.78
N ALA A 236 -3.24 6.81 -4.05
CA ALA A 236 -3.84 6.51 -2.76
C ALA A 236 -3.58 7.67 -1.78
N ILE A 237 -4.42 7.80 -0.75
CA ILE A 237 -4.22 8.79 0.31
C ILE A 237 -2.84 8.56 0.95
N PRO A 238 -2.05 9.63 1.21
CA PRO A 238 -0.75 9.48 1.84
C PRO A 238 -0.88 8.85 3.22
N ARG A 239 0.03 7.93 3.54
CA ARG A 239 -0.01 7.16 4.79
C ARG A 239 1.22 7.40 5.62
N VAL A 240 1.06 7.54 6.94
CA VAL A 240 2.17 7.53 7.89
C VAL A 240 2.59 6.10 8.16
N LEU A 241 3.89 5.82 8.13
CA LEU A 241 4.47 4.50 8.44
C LEU A 241 5.22 4.51 9.78
N TRP A 242 5.03 3.46 10.58
CA TRP A 242 5.82 3.19 11.78
C TRP A 242 5.94 1.69 12.05
N LEU A 243 6.86 1.30 12.93
CA LEU A 243 7.05 -0.11 13.29
C LEU A 243 5.87 -0.63 14.11
N ASP A 244 5.35 -1.82 13.76
CA ASP A 244 4.51 -2.56 14.69
C ASP A 244 5.40 -3.08 15.82
N THR A 245 5.41 -2.40 16.96
CA THR A 245 6.27 -2.78 18.10
C THR A 245 5.83 -4.08 18.78
N ALA A 246 4.59 -4.52 18.58
CA ALA A 246 4.09 -5.76 19.17
C ALA A 246 4.61 -6.99 18.40
N LEU A 247 4.78 -6.87 17.08
CA LEU A 247 5.27 -7.95 16.21
C LEU A 247 6.77 -7.80 15.92
N GLY A 248 7.25 -6.57 15.74
CA GLY A 248 8.65 -6.21 15.53
C GLY A 248 9.19 -6.50 14.13
N ASP A 249 8.43 -7.15 13.26
CA ASP A 249 8.81 -7.55 11.89
C ASP A 249 7.87 -7.00 10.81
N SER A 250 6.94 -6.11 11.18
CA SER A 250 5.98 -5.49 10.27
C SER A 250 5.81 -4.00 10.54
N LEU A 251 5.18 -3.30 9.61
CA LEU A 251 4.82 -1.89 9.73
C LEU A 251 3.33 -1.74 10.04
N ILE A 252 2.99 -0.63 10.67
CA ILE A 252 1.64 -0.09 10.71
C ILE A 252 1.59 1.10 9.76
N GLN A 253 0.45 1.26 9.08
CA GLN A 253 0.17 2.44 8.28
C GLN A 253 -1.20 3.04 8.62
N ALA A 254 -1.31 4.36 8.55
CA ALA A 254 -2.61 5.04 8.65
C ALA A 254 -2.64 6.24 7.72
N PRO A 255 -3.82 6.65 7.19
CA PRO A 255 -3.98 7.93 6.52
C PRO A 255 -3.34 9.05 7.34
N ILE A 256 -2.71 10.01 6.66
CA ILE A 256 -2.23 11.23 7.32
C ILE A 256 -3.40 11.91 8.06
N GLU A 257 -3.13 12.44 9.26
CA GLU A 257 -4.14 13.04 10.13
C GLU A 257 -4.84 14.25 9.50
N GLU A 258 -4.22 14.91 8.52
CA GLU A 258 -4.81 16.01 7.76
C GLU A 258 -6.08 15.62 7.00
N VAL A 259 -6.25 14.33 6.66
CA VAL A 259 -7.49 13.85 6.04
C VAL A 259 -8.68 14.01 6.99
N ASP A 260 -8.46 13.94 8.30
CA ASP A 260 -9.54 14.05 9.28
C ASP A 260 -10.17 15.45 9.30
N ASP A 261 -9.48 16.49 8.82
CA ASP A 261 -10.00 17.86 8.70
C ASP A 261 -11.11 17.98 7.65
N LEU A 262 -11.25 16.99 6.76
CA LEU A 262 -12.30 16.92 5.75
C LEU A 262 -13.62 16.37 6.31
N ARG A 263 -13.59 15.74 7.50
CA ARG A 263 -14.75 15.10 8.12
C ARG A 263 -15.85 16.12 8.44
N VAL A 264 -17.07 15.84 8.01
CA VAL A 264 -18.30 16.56 8.35
C VAL A 264 -19.46 15.59 8.57
N GLY A 265 -20.53 16.05 9.22
CA GLY A 265 -21.77 15.28 9.35
C GLY A 265 -21.57 13.86 9.89
N LYS A 266 -21.22 13.74 11.18
CA LYS A 266 -20.99 12.44 11.81
C LYS A 266 -22.30 11.70 12.08
N VAL A 267 -22.40 10.45 11.63
CA VAL A 267 -23.39 9.47 12.06
C VAL A 267 -22.70 8.43 12.94
N SER A 268 -23.31 8.06 14.06
CA SER A 268 -22.77 7.06 14.98
C SER A 268 -23.84 6.07 15.43
N LYS A 269 -23.45 4.79 15.54
CA LYS A 269 -24.20 3.76 16.27
C LYS A 269 -23.24 2.99 17.18
N THR A 270 -23.71 2.55 18.33
CA THR A 270 -22.96 1.72 19.29
C THR A 270 -23.81 0.51 19.67
N ASP A 271 -23.14 -0.55 20.11
CA ASP A 271 -23.77 -1.76 20.64
C ASP A 271 -24.86 -2.31 19.69
N VAL A 272 -24.48 -2.51 18.42
CA VAL A 272 -25.38 -3.04 17.39
C VAL A 272 -25.16 -4.54 17.27
N ASP A 273 -26.21 -5.31 17.54
CA ASP A 273 -26.24 -6.74 17.30
C ASP A 273 -26.58 -7.02 15.82
N LEU A 274 -25.63 -7.61 15.10
CA LEU A 274 -25.84 -8.12 13.76
C LEU A 274 -26.22 -9.59 13.85
N GLU A 275 -27.52 -9.86 13.77
CA GLU A 275 -28.06 -11.22 13.67
C GLU A 275 -27.52 -11.95 12.44
N ALA A 276 -27.50 -13.28 12.50
CA ALA A 276 -27.06 -14.12 11.39
C ALA A 276 -27.90 -13.86 10.12
N GLY A 277 -27.25 -13.49 9.02
CA GLY A 277 -27.90 -13.13 7.74
C GLY A 277 -28.47 -11.71 7.67
N SER A 278 -28.20 -10.86 8.67
CA SER A 278 -28.75 -9.50 8.71
C SER A 278 -27.93 -8.50 7.88
N VAL A 279 -28.63 -7.49 7.38
CA VAL A 279 -28.07 -6.30 6.73
C VAL A 279 -28.77 -5.08 7.32
N ILE A 280 -28.00 -4.10 7.81
CA ILE A 280 -28.52 -2.91 8.48
C ILE A 280 -27.97 -1.67 7.76
N LYS A 281 -28.86 -0.88 7.16
CA LYS A 281 -28.52 0.41 6.57
C LYS A 281 -28.06 1.40 7.66
N ILE A 282 -26.99 2.13 7.36
CA ILE A 282 -26.58 3.26 8.17
C ILE A 282 -27.29 4.50 7.61
N GLU A 283 -28.33 4.95 8.30
CA GLU A 283 -29.09 6.12 7.87
C GLU A 283 -28.24 7.39 7.98
N GLY A 284 -28.34 8.26 6.97
CA GLY A 284 -27.56 9.51 6.91
C GLY A 284 -26.13 9.36 6.37
N SER A 285 -25.78 8.20 5.81
CA SER A 285 -24.48 7.94 5.16
C SER A 285 -24.62 7.59 3.67
N SER A 286 -25.37 8.39 2.91
CA SER A 286 -25.38 8.30 1.44
C SER A 286 -24.20 9.04 0.82
N GLY A 287 -23.83 8.72 -0.41
CA GLY A 287 -22.76 9.40 -1.12
C GLY A 287 -21.53 8.53 -1.36
N GLY A 288 -20.70 8.99 -2.30
CA GLY A 288 -19.42 8.36 -2.66
C GLY A 288 -18.21 8.89 -1.89
N GLN A 289 -18.34 9.84 -0.95
CA GLN A 289 -17.20 10.46 -0.25
C GLN A 289 -17.32 10.33 1.27
N LEU A 290 -16.76 9.27 1.83
CA LEU A 290 -16.97 8.88 3.23
C LEU A 290 -15.66 8.47 3.91
N ASP A 291 -15.62 8.68 5.23
CA ASP A 291 -14.67 8.04 6.12
C ASP A 291 -15.46 7.25 7.17
N ILE A 292 -15.20 5.96 7.26
CA ILE A 292 -15.96 5.02 8.08
C ILE A 292 -15.01 4.34 9.05
N GLU A 293 -15.30 4.38 10.34
CA GLU A 293 -14.58 3.63 11.36
C GLU A 293 -15.54 2.68 12.08
N VAL A 294 -15.25 1.39 12.07
CA VAL A 294 -16.05 0.36 12.74
C VAL A 294 -15.18 -0.54 13.61
N ILE A 295 -15.73 -0.91 14.77
CA ILE A 295 -15.13 -1.85 15.71
C ILE A 295 -16.13 -2.97 15.97
N PHE A 296 -15.73 -4.19 15.61
CA PHE A 296 -16.45 -5.42 15.94
C PHE A 296 -15.84 -6.03 17.21
N GLU A 297 -16.67 -6.65 18.04
CA GLU A 297 -16.15 -7.54 19.07
C GLU A 297 -15.54 -8.79 18.42
N TYR A 298 -14.40 -9.25 18.93
CA TYR A 298 -13.79 -10.48 18.43
C TYR A 298 -14.64 -11.68 18.89
N PRO A 299 -15.15 -12.53 17.98
CA PRO A 299 -15.99 -13.66 18.35
C PRO A 299 -15.28 -14.65 19.27
N ASN A 300 -16.00 -15.25 20.22
CA ASN A 300 -15.41 -16.26 21.10
C ASN A 300 -15.23 -17.59 20.36
N VAL A 301 -14.05 -17.78 19.78
CA VAL A 301 -13.69 -18.97 18.99
C VAL A 301 -13.34 -20.20 19.84
N SER A 302 -13.15 -20.07 21.16
CA SER A 302 -12.62 -21.14 22.01
C SER A 302 -13.59 -22.32 22.24
N ASN A 303 -14.90 -22.11 22.06
CA ASN A 303 -15.93 -23.10 22.41
C ASN A 303 -16.62 -23.74 21.19
N VAL A 304 -16.11 -23.52 19.97
CA VAL A 304 -16.77 -24.00 18.75
C VAL A 304 -16.20 -25.34 18.30
N ILE A 305 -17.07 -26.36 18.23
CA ILE A 305 -16.78 -27.63 17.58
C ILE A 305 -17.17 -27.49 16.10
N VAL A 306 -16.19 -27.24 15.23
CA VAL A 306 -16.41 -27.01 13.79
C VAL A 306 -17.11 -28.20 13.10
N GLN A 307 -16.95 -29.42 13.64
CA GLN A 307 -17.60 -30.64 13.14
C GLN A 307 -19.14 -30.59 13.19
N ASP A 308 -19.72 -29.78 14.08
CA ASP A 308 -21.19 -29.64 14.19
C ASP A 308 -21.79 -28.80 13.05
N TYR A 309 -20.97 -28.07 12.30
CA TYR A 309 -21.41 -27.16 11.23
C TYR A 309 -21.39 -27.79 9.82
N GLY A 310 -21.03 -29.08 9.70
CA GLY A 310 -21.32 -29.96 8.57
C GLY A 310 -20.67 -29.64 7.21
N PHE A 311 -20.29 -28.41 6.93
CA PHE A 311 -19.67 -27.95 5.69
C PHE A 311 -18.79 -26.73 6.00
N LEU A 312 -17.76 -26.48 5.17
CA LEU A 312 -16.79 -25.36 5.21
C LEU A 312 -15.43 -25.65 5.86
N ASN A 313 -14.99 -26.91 5.83
CA ASN A 313 -13.56 -27.23 5.99
C ASN A 313 -12.85 -26.97 4.66
N GLY A 314 -12.28 -25.78 4.51
CA GLY A 314 -11.39 -25.43 3.41
C GLY A 314 -10.71 -24.08 3.69
N PRO A 315 -9.50 -23.84 3.16
CA PRO A 315 -8.90 -22.51 3.23
C PRO A 315 -9.90 -21.50 2.67
N PHE A 316 -10.17 -20.44 3.44
CA PHE A 316 -11.01 -19.35 2.96
C PHE A 316 -10.25 -18.62 1.86
N ASP A 317 -10.91 -18.37 0.74
CA ASP A 317 -10.39 -17.60 -0.39
C ASP A 317 -11.46 -16.60 -0.79
N CYS A 318 -11.17 -15.31 -0.63
CA CYS A 318 -12.14 -14.27 -0.98
C CYS A 318 -12.53 -14.30 -2.46
N GLY A 319 -11.65 -14.78 -3.35
CA GLY A 319 -11.93 -14.93 -4.77
C GLY A 319 -12.97 -16.01 -5.07
N ASN A 320 -13.18 -16.96 -4.14
CA ASN A 320 -14.06 -18.10 -4.34
C ASN A 320 -15.30 -18.02 -3.44
N GLY A 321 -16.25 -17.17 -3.82
CA GLY A 321 -17.56 -17.05 -3.15
C GLY A 321 -17.73 -15.79 -2.30
N GLY A 322 -16.65 -15.07 -2.01
CA GLY A 322 -16.66 -13.72 -1.43
C GLY A 322 -17.65 -13.51 -0.29
N SER A 323 -18.41 -12.43 -0.36
CA SER A 323 -19.44 -12.06 0.63
C SER A 323 -20.65 -13.01 0.68
N ALA A 324 -20.81 -13.91 -0.30
CA ALA A 324 -21.91 -14.87 -0.36
C ALA A 324 -21.59 -16.21 0.34
N GLN A 325 -20.32 -16.54 0.54
CA GLN A 325 -19.88 -17.78 1.19
C GLN A 325 -20.06 -17.68 2.71
N ARG A 326 -21.18 -18.20 3.23
CA ARG A 326 -21.45 -18.20 4.67
C ARG A 326 -20.47 -19.08 5.42
N GLY A 327 -20.10 -18.67 6.63
CA GLY A 327 -19.30 -19.42 7.61
C GLY A 327 -19.77 -19.19 9.04
N VAL A 328 -19.10 -19.82 10.00
CA VAL A 328 -19.44 -19.68 11.43
C VAL A 328 -19.24 -18.24 11.88
N TYR A 329 -18.06 -17.68 11.58
CA TYR A 329 -17.64 -16.32 11.97
C TYR A 329 -17.21 -15.52 10.75
N GLY A 330 -18.12 -15.41 9.78
CA GLY A 330 -17.91 -14.62 8.58
C GLY A 330 -18.83 -15.05 7.45
N PRO A 331 -18.95 -14.21 6.41
CA PRO A 331 -18.39 -12.87 6.32
C PRO A 331 -19.24 -11.86 7.12
N PHE A 332 -18.58 -10.94 7.84
CA PHE A 332 -19.23 -9.81 8.50
C PHE A 332 -18.38 -8.55 8.34
N GLY A 333 -19.02 -7.41 8.11
CA GLY A 333 -18.30 -6.19 7.74
C GLY A 333 -19.20 -5.08 7.26
N LEU A 334 -18.72 -4.35 6.26
CA LEU A 334 -19.41 -3.24 5.61
C LEU A 334 -19.71 -3.57 4.15
N LEU A 335 -20.88 -3.13 3.68
CA LEU A 335 -21.15 -2.91 2.26
C LEU A 335 -21.03 -1.41 2.03
N VAL A 336 -20.15 -0.99 1.12
CA VAL A 336 -19.97 0.40 0.70
C VAL A 336 -20.28 0.51 -0.79
N LEU A 337 -20.57 1.72 -1.27
CA LEU A 337 -20.94 1.97 -2.66
C LEU A 337 -22.01 0.97 -3.13
N THR A 338 -23.05 0.82 -2.31
CA THR A 338 -24.11 -0.19 -2.47
C THR A 338 -25.45 0.49 -2.70
N ASP A 339 -26.21 0.04 -3.71
CA ASP A 339 -27.54 0.58 -4.00
C ASP A 339 -28.63 -0.07 -3.12
N ASP A 340 -29.80 0.56 -3.04
CA ASP A 340 -30.91 0.08 -2.21
C ASP A 340 -31.46 -1.30 -2.60
N ALA A 341 -31.24 -1.73 -3.86
CA ALA A 341 -31.64 -3.06 -4.32
C ALA A 341 -30.53 -4.11 -4.16
N TYR A 342 -29.34 -3.73 -3.65
CA TYR A 342 -28.17 -4.58 -3.49
C TYR A 342 -27.72 -5.27 -4.80
N GLN A 343 -27.99 -4.63 -5.94
CA GLN A 343 -27.57 -5.11 -7.25
C GLN A 343 -26.09 -4.85 -7.46
N GLU A 344 -25.61 -3.71 -6.99
CA GLU A 344 -24.20 -3.35 -6.88
C GLU A 344 -23.81 -3.23 -5.42
N GLN A 345 -22.68 -3.81 -5.06
CA GLN A 345 -22.10 -3.72 -3.73
C GLN A 345 -20.60 -3.99 -3.76
N THR A 346 -19.87 -3.19 -2.98
CA THR A 346 -18.48 -3.47 -2.62
C THR A 346 -18.44 -3.90 -1.17
N ALA A 347 -18.07 -5.16 -0.90
CA ALA A 347 -18.09 -5.70 0.45
C ALA A 347 -16.67 -5.73 1.03
N VAL A 348 -16.48 -5.10 2.19
CA VAL A 348 -15.23 -5.12 2.94
C VAL A 348 -15.47 -5.76 4.30
N PHE A 349 -14.84 -6.91 4.57
CA PHE A 349 -15.28 -7.78 5.65
C PHE A 349 -14.20 -8.65 6.27
N PHE A 350 -14.48 -9.11 7.48
CA PHE A 350 -13.71 -10.14 8.16
C PHE A 350 -14.33 -11.52 7.97
N TYR A 351 -13.48 -12.53 7.95
CA TYR A 351 -13.86 -13.94 7.99
C TYR A 351 -12.89 -14.70 8.89
N ILE A 352 -13.39 -15.44 9.88
CA ILE A 352 -12.56 -16.17 10.83
C ILE A 352 -12.80 -17.67 10.65
N ALA A 353 -11.74 -18.42 10.35
CA ALA A 353 -11.79 -19.85 10.13
C ALA A 353 -10.55 -20.57 10.64
N GLN A 354 -10.61 -21.90 10.67
CA GLN A 354 -9.46 -22.73 11.03
C GLN A 354 -8.59 -23.03 9.81
N ASP A 355 -7.28 -22.91 9.95
CA ASP A 355 -6.31 -23.39 8.98
C ASP A 355 -6.23 -24.94 8.98
N ALA A 356 -5.41 -25.49 8.09
CA ALA A 356 -5.17 -26.94 8.01
C ALA A 356 -4.61 -27.56 9.31
N ASN A 357 -4.06 -26.73 10.22
CA ASN A 357 -3.54 -27.12 11.52
C ASN A 357 -4.50 -26.82 12.67
N GLN A 358 -5.79 -26.55 12.36
CA GLN A 358 -6.85 -26.23 13.33
C GLN A 358 -6.59 -24.95 14.14
N ARG A 359 -5.75 -24.04 13.65
CA ARG A 359 -5.53 -22.72 14.26
C ARG A 359 -6.53 -21.73 13.69
N TRP A 360 -7.15 -20.94 14.55
CA TRP A 360 -8.02 -19.85 14.12
C TRP A 360 -7.21 -18.75 13.47
N VAL A 361 -7.58 -18.40 12.25
CA VAL A 361 -7.00 -17.35 11.43
C VAL A 361 -8.10 -16.34 11.11
N THR A 362 -7.77 -15.06 11.22
CA THR A 362 -8.63 -13.97 10.78
C THR A 362 -8.20 -13.54 9.38
N HIS A 363 -9.12 -13.58 8.44
CA HIS A 363 -8.94 -13.08 7.08
C HIS A 363 -9.66 -11.74 6.92
N PHE A 364 -9.13 -10.88 6.07
CA PHE A 364 -9.82 -9.66 5.65
C PHE A 364 -9.91 -9.58 4.13
N CYS A 365 -11.04 -9.06 3.66
CA CYS A 365 -11.48 -9.17 2.28
C CYS A 365 -12.01 -7.83 1.77
N SER A 366 -11.67 -7.52 0.53
CA SER A 366 -12.34 -6.53 -0.31
C SER A 366 -12.91 -7.25 -1.53
N ASP A 367 -14.17 -7.67 -1.42
CA ASP A 367 -14.93 -8.36 -2.46
C ASP A 367 -15.59 -7.35 -3.40
N GLN A 368 -15.06 -7.32 -4.63
CA GLN A 368 -15.51 -6.45 -5.72
C GLN A 368 -16.39 -7.18 -6.74
N SER A 369 -16.70 -8.47 -6.52
CA SER A 369 -17.35 -9.35 -7.51
C SER A 369 -18.73 -8.86 -7.98
N ARG A 370 -19.38 -8.02 -7.16
CA ARG A 370 -20.67 -7.38 -7.46
C ARG A 370 -20.57 -5.85 -7.40
N SER A 371 -19.39 -5.27 -7.54
CA SER A 371 -19.19 -3.83 -7.43
C SER A 371 -19.74 -3.02 -8.60
N SER A 372 -20.04 -3.65 -9.74
CA SER A 372 -20.53 -2.97 -10.94
C SER A 372 -21.44 -3.86 -11.79
N LEU A 373 -22.45 -3.25 -12.41
CA LEU A 373 -23.26 -3.80 -13.50
C LEU A 373 -22.67 -3.51 -14.88
N LEU A 374 -21.58 -2.75 -14.96
CA LEU A 374 -20.85 -2.53 -16.21
C LEU A 374 -20.08 -3.79 -16.62
N HIS A 375 -19.96 -4.00 -17.92
CA HIS A 375 -19.05 -4.99 -18.49
C HIS A 375 -17.62 -4.42 -18.55
N ASP A 376 -16.63 -5.30 -18.69
CA ASP A 376 -15.22 -4.94 -18.86
C ASP A 376 -14.60 -4.17 -17.69
N ILE A 377 -15.09 -4.43 -16.47
CA ILE A 377 -14.50 -4.01 -15.20
C ILE A 377 -13.79 -5.21 -14.57
N ASP A 378 -12.55 -5.02 -14.14
CA ASP A 378 -11.84 -5.96 -13.28
C ASP A 378 -12.41 -5.91 -11.86
N THR A 379 -13.22 -6.92 -11.55
CA THR A 379 -13.87 -7.10 -10.24
C THR A 379 -13.12 -8.09 -9.33
N THR A 380 -11.81 -8.29 -9.54
CA THR A 380 -10.98 -9.20 -8.73
C THR A 380 -11.11 -8.90 -7.25
N ALA A 381 -11.36 -9.91 -6.42
CA ALA A 381 -11.38 -9.72 -4.97
C ALA A 381 -9.95 -9.72 -4.40
N PHE A 382 -9.69 -8.84 -3.44
CA PHE A 382 -8.40 -8.75 -2.74
C PHE A 382 -8.55 -9.23 -1.30
N TRP A 383 -7.56 -9.96 -0.79
CA TRP A 383 -7.60 -10.48 0.58
C TRP A 383 -6.24 -10.91 1.10
N SER A 384 -6.14 -11.04 2.42
CA SER A 384 -5.02 -11.68 3.10
C SER A 384 -5.37 -12.03 4.54
N ASP A 385 -4.44 -12.68 5.23
CA ASP A 385 -4.52 -12.99 6.65
C ASP A 385 -4.14 -11.75 7.49
N VAL A 386 -4.97 -11.45 8.48
CA VAL A 386 -4.74 -10.37 9.42
C VAL A 386 -3.99 -10.90 10.64
N ARG A 387 -2.85 -10.29 10.96
CA ARG A 387 -2.09 -10.59 12.18
C ARG A 387 -2.75 -9.94 13.40
N VAL A 388 -3.84 -10.56 13.88
CA VAL A 388 -4.53 -10.19 15.13
C VAL A 388 -3.73 -10.72 16.32
N LEU A 389 -3.48 -9.87 17.32
CA LEU A 389 -2.72 -10.28 18.50
C LEU A 389 -3.60 -11.08 19.48
N PRO A 390 -3.05 -12.07 20.23
CA PRO A 390 -3.82 -12.82 21.22
C PRO A 390 -4.47 -11.97 22.33
N THR A 391 -3.94 -10.75 22.56
CA THR A 391 -4.46 -9.80 23.55
C THR A 391 -5.57 -8.90 23.00
N GLU A 392 -5.84 -8.95 21.69
CA GLU A 392 -6.87 -8.14 21.05
C GLU A 392 -8.21 -8.88 21.10
N ASN A 393 -9.21 -8.23 21.70
CA ASN A 393 -10.57 -8.76 21.83
C ASN A 393 -11.55 -8.03 20.90
N PHE A 394 -11.05 -7.35 19.88
CA PHE A 394 -11.83 -6.62 18.89
C PHE A 394 -11.17 -6.65 17.52
N LEU A 395 -12.00 -6.44 16.50
CA LEU A 395 -11.56 -6.20 15.14
C LEU A 395 -11.88 -4.76 14.74
N SER A 396 -10.88 -3.98 14.32
CA SER A 396 -11.05 -2.61 13.87
C SER A 396 -10.84 -2.49 12.36
N LEU A 397 -11.68 -1.66 11.75
CA LEU A 397 -11.65 -1.36 10.32
C LEU A 397 -11.92 0.12 10.12
N ARG A 398 -11.05 0.80 9.38
CA ARG A 398 -11.30 2.13 8.82
C ARG A 398 -11.39 2.02 7.31
N VAL A 399 -12.41 2.62 6.69
CA VAL A 399 -12.62 2.60 5.24
C VAL A 399 -12.77 4.02 4.74
N LEU A 400 -11.89 4.45 3.85
CA LEU A 400 -12.06 5.66 3.06
C LEU A 400 -12.73 5.29 1.75
N VAL A 401 -13.83 5.96 1.43
CA VAL A 401 -14.57 5.81 0.18
C VAL A 401 -14.49 7.14 -0.55
N ASP A 402 -13.95 7.14 -1.78
CA ASP A 402 -13.89 8.33 -2.62
C ASP A 402 -14.22 7.98 -4.07
N HIS A 403 -15.52 7.90 -4.34
CA HIS A 403 -16.13 7.55 -5.63
C HIS A 403 -15.66 6.20 -6.17
N SER A 404 -14.54 6.18 -6.91
CA SER A 404 -14.02 4.98 -7.58
C SER A 404 -12.87 4.30 -6.84
N ILE A 405 -12.46 4.82 -5.68
CA ILE A 405 -11.42 4.21 -4.84
C ILE A 405 -11.97 3.93 -3.44
N VAL A 406 -11.64 2.75 -2.92
CA VAL A 406 -11.94 2.34 -1.55
C VAL A 406 -10.65 1.88 -0.88
N GLU A 407 -10.25 2.54 0.21
CA GLU A 407 -9.06 2.19 0.98
C GLU A 407 -9.46 1.67 2.37
N SER A 408 -9.19 0.40 2.63
CA SER A 408 -9.48 -0.27 3.91
C SER A 408 -8.23 -0.41 4.75
N PHE A 409 -8.27 0.01 6.01
CA PHE A 409 -7.20 -0.11 7.00
C PHE A 409 -7.66 -0.98 8.16
N VAL A 410 -6.98 -2.10 8.36
CA VAL A 410 -7.43 -3.21 9.18
C VAL A 410 -6.55 -3.36 10.42
N GLN A 411 -7.14 -3.63 11.58
CA GLN A 411 -6.46 -3.72 12.88
C GLN A 411 -5.54 -2.51 13.14
N GLY A 412 -6.09 -1.31 13.01
CA GLY A 412 -5.35 -0.07 13.21
C GLY A 412 -4.23 0.18 12.20
N GLY A 413 -4.26 -0.51 11.05
CA GLY A 413 -3.30 -0.29 9.97
C GLY A 413 -2.25 -1.38 9.78
N ARG A 414 -2.35 -2.53 10.47
CA ARG A 414 -1.46 -3.69 10.23
C ARG A 414 -1.57 -4.25 8.81
N MET A 415 -2.72 -4.04 8.19
CA MET A 415 -3.00 -4.43 6.82
C MET A 415 -3.80 -3.31 6.16
N ALA A 416 -3.54 -3.07 4.89
CA ALA A 416 -4.38 -2.22 4.05
C ALA A 416 -4.77 -2.94 2.75
N ILE A 417 -5.93 -2.58 2.22
CA ILE A 417 -6.37 -2.98 0.88
C ILE A 417 -6.94 -1.75 0.17
N THR A 418 -6.40 -1.44 -0.99
CA THR A 418 -6.92 -0.43 -1.92
C THR A 418 -7.63 -1.12 -3.07
N SER A 419 -8.88 -0.77 -3.32
CA SER A 419 -9.68 -1.30 -4.42
C SER A 419 -10.20 -0.20 -5.32
N ARG A 420 -10.48 -0.55 -6.58
CA ARG A 420 -10.98 0.38 -7.60
C ARG A 420 -12.28 -0.16 -8.18
N VAL A 421 -13.36 0.57 -7.97
CA VAL A 421 -14.72 0.14 -8.28
C VAL A 421 -15.45 1.17 -9.11
N TYR A 422 -16.34 0.72 -9.99
CA TYR A 422 -17.04 1.58 -10.96
C TYR A 422 -18.53 1.22 -10.99
N PRO A 423 -19.27 1.41 -9.89
CA PRO A 423 -20.71 1.16 -9.88
C PRO A 423 -21.42 2.06 -10.90
N LYS A 424 -22.49 1.54 -11.48
CA LYS A 424 -23.35 2.22 -12.44
C LYS A 424 -24.52 2.92 -11.75
N GLU A 425 -25.13 2.26 -10.79
CA GLU A 425 -26.33 2.69 -10.07
C GLU A 425 -26.00 3.19 -8.67
N ALA A 426 -25.05 2.56 -7.97
CA ALA A 426 -24.59 2.96 -6.64
C ALA A 426 -23.61 4.14 -6.69
N VAL A 427 -24.05 5.25 -7.28
CA VAL A 427 -23.30 6.51 -7.44
C VAL A 427 -24.02 7.66 -6.73
N ASP A 428 -23.25 8.67 -6.31
CA ASP A 428 -23.76 9.86 -5.61
C ASP A 428 -24.70 9.48 -4.45
N GLU A 429 -25.86 10.14 -4.34
CA GLU A 429 -26.83 9.93 -3.25
C GLU A 429 -27.46 8.53 -3.22
N LYS A 430 -27.32 7.73 -4.30
CA LYS A 430 -27.78 6.34 -4.37
C LYS A 430 -26.77 5.34 -3.78
N ALA A 431 -25.53 5.77 -3.57
CA ALA A 431 -24.53 4.97 -2.87
C ALA A 431 -24.81 5.01 -1.36
N HIS A 432 -24.87 3.85 -0.72
CA HIS A 432 -25.13 3.73 0.71
C HIS A 432 -24.10 2.85 1.43
N VAL A 433 -24.12 2.95 2.76
CA VAL A 433 -23.33 2.10 3.66
C VAL A 433 -24.25 1.19 4.46
N PHE A 434 -23.88 -0.08 4.54
CA PHE A 434 -24.58 -1.08 5.35
C PHE A 434 -23.59 -1.80 6.24
N LEU A 435 -24.01 -2.12 7.47
CA LEU A 435 -23.42 -3.21 8.22
C LEU A 435 -24.04 -4.52 7.74
N PHE A 436 -23.25 -5.58 7.61
CA PHE A 436 -23.81 -6.89 7.29
C PHE A 436 -23.12 -8.00 8.08
N ASN A 437 -23.88 -9.07 8.31
CA ASN A 437 -23.38 -10.32 8.85
C ASN A 437 -24.02 -11.48 8.09
N ASN A 438 -23.28 -12.11 7.18
CA ASN A 438 -23.74 -13.30 6.47
C ASN A 438 -23.24 -14.60 7.12
N SER A 439 -22.69 -14.53 8.32
CA SER A 439 -22.30 -15.73 9.09
C SER A 439 -23.53 -16.45 9.66
N THR A 440 -23.30 -17.60 10.31
CA THR A 440 -24.33 -18.36 11.03
C THR A 440 -24.46 -17.97 12.50
N THR A 441 -23.62 -17.06 12.99
CA THR A 441 -23.62 -16.59 14.39
C THR A 441 -23.90 -15.09 14.45
N GLN A 442 -24.35 -14.60 15.61
CA GLN A 442 -24.49 -13.16 15.85
C GLN A 442 -23.11 -12.52 16.00
N ILE A 443 -22.93 -11.34 15.43
CA ILE A 443 -21.72 -10.52 15.57
C ILE A 443 -22.09 -9.22 16.27
N THR A 444 -21.32 -8.82 17.27
CA THR A 444 -21.53 -7.56 17.99
C THR A 444 -20.65 -6.46 17.39
N VAL A 445 -21.27 -5.35 17.00
CA VAL A 445 -20.58 -4.12 16.60
C VAL A 445 -20.52 -3.19 17.80
N ARG A 446 -19.32 -3.00 18.36
CA ARG A 446 -19.13 -2.09 19.49
C ARG A 446 -19.44 -0.64 19.10
N SER A 447 -18.96 -0.23 17.93
CA SER A 447 -19.23 1.10 17.40
C SER A 447 -19.03 1.17 15.90
N ILE A 448 -19.83 1.99 15.24
CA ILE A 448 -19.58 2.48 13.89
C ILE A 448 -19.72 4.01 13.88
N ASN A 449 -18.79 4.68 13.22
CA ASN A 449 -18.82 6.11 12.94
C ASN A 449 -18.66 6.29 11.44
N VAL A 450 -19.52 7.12 10.85
CA VAL A 450 -19.44 7.49 9.43
C VAL A 450 -19.43 9.00 9.34
N TRP A 451 -18.45 9.54 8.63
CA TRP A 451 -18.35 10.95 8.31
C TRP A 451 -18.49 11.13 6.80
N GLN A 452 -19.23 12.16 6.41
CA GLN A 452 -19.13 12.73 5.07
C GLN A 452 -17.78 13.43 4.94
N MET A 453 -17.16 13.36 3.76
CA MET A 453 -15.87 13.99 3.51
C MET A 453 -16.05 15.17 2.56
N ARG A 454 -15.50 16.34 2.92
CA ARG A 454 -15.46 17.47 2.00
C ARG A 454 -14.50 17.16 0.85
N SER A 455 -14.88 17.58 -0.35
CA SER A 455 -13.95 17.55 -1.49
C SER A 455 -12.77 18.51 -1.26
N ILE A 456 -11.60 18.09 -1.69
CA ILE A 456 -10.43 18.99 -1.81
C ILE A 456 -10.54 19.78 -3.11
N THR A 457 -10.16 21.06 -3.10
CA THR A 457 -10.04 21.83 -4.33
C THR A 457 -8.59 21.82 -4.80
N VAL A 458 -8.30 21.04 -5.85
CA VAL A 458 -7.00 21.09 -6.53
C VAL A 458 -7.06 22.22 -7.57
N LEU A 459 -6.70 23.44 -7.14
CA LEU A 459 -6.65 24.60 -8.02
C LEU A 459 -5.27 24.72 -8.68
N PRO A 460 -5.19 25.23 -9.92
CA PRO A 460 -3.93 25.72 -10.46
C PRO A 460 -3.32 26.72 -9.48
N LEU A 461 -2.04 26.53 -9.15
CA LEU A 461 -1.27 27.55 -8.44
C LEU A 461 -1.25 28.81 -9.32
N ALA A 462 -1.82 29.90 -8.80
CA ALA A 462 -1.90 31.20 -9.46
C ALA A 462 -0.53 31.88 -9.60
#